data_AF-A0A3D4PKN9-F1
#
_entry.id   AF-A0A3D4PKN9-F1
#
_cell.length_a   1.000
_cell.length_b   1.000
_cell.length_c   1.000
_cell.angle_alpha   90.00
_cell.angle_beta   90.00
_cell.angle_gamma   90.00
#
_symmetry.space_group_name_H-M   'P 1'
#
loop_
_entity.id
_entity.type
_entity.pdbx_description
1 polymer ?
#
loop_
_entity_poly.entity_id
_entity_poly.type
_entity_poly.pdbx_seq_one_letter_code
_entity_poly.pdbx_strand_id
1 'polypeptide(L)'
;PRLTGRPPGPRTPVRIILDSQAIISLKSLLFQTIHEAPVMIACREDVPIEIQKKLINAGAELILSPVNRVGQPELSFLLKELGRRGMTNILVEGGAGVLGSFFDASQVDEVHAFIAPKIIGGGAAFSPVVGVGISNMADALKLEQISIQQFEGDLLVHGYIPGPFDRGESA
;
A
#
# COMPACT_ATOMS: atom_id res chain seq x y z
N PRO A 1 2.08 13.06 -3.81
CA PRO A 1 1.05 12.55 -4.75
C PRO A 1 -0.34 13.07 -4.33
N ARG A 2 -1.34 13.04 -5.22
CA ARG A 2 -2.75 13.34 -4.86
C ARG A 2 -3.52 12.11 -4.40
N LEU A 3 -3.22 10.94 -4.98
CA LEU A 3 -3.88 9.65 -4.73
C LEU A 3 -5.41 9.71 -4.91
N THR A 4 -5.85 10.30 -6.02
CA THR A 4 -7.26 10.42 -6.41
C THR A 4 -7.46 9.87 -7.81
N GLY A 5 -8.54 9.12 -8.03
CA GLY A 5 -8.94 8.67 -9.36
C GLY A 5 -9.23 9.85 -10.29
N ARG A 6 -8.73 9.79 -11.53
CA ARG A 6 -8.92 10.81 -12.56
C ARG A 6 -9.20 10.10 -13.90
N PRO A 7 -10.45 10.10 -14.42
CA PRO A 7 -11.63 10.77 -13.86
C PRO A 7 -12.07 10.18 -12.50
N PRO A 8 -12.85 10.92 -11.69
CA PRO A 8 -13.38 10.41 -10.43
C PRO A 8 -14.21 9.15 -10.67
N GLY A 9 -14.01 8.14 -9.83
CA GLY A 9 -14.82 6.93 -9.84
C GLY A 9 -16.13 7.10 -9.07
N PRO A 10 -17.00 6.08 -9.06
CA PRO A 10 -18.27 6.10 -8.31
C PRO A 10 -18.07 6.14 -6.78
N ARG A 11 -16.85 5.91 -6.30
CA ARG A 11 -16.46 5.97 -4.89
C ARG A 11 -15.19 6.80 -4.75
N THR A 12 -15.09 7.54 -3.65
CA THR A 12 -13.88 8.25 -3.26
C THR A 12 -13.08 7.38 -2.31
N PRO A 13 -11.93 6.80 -2.72
CA PRO A 13 -11.13 5.96 -1.83
C PRO A 13 -10.50 6.80 -0.71
N VAL A 14 -10.40 6.22 0.47
CA VAL A 14 -9.61 6.78 1.57
C VAL A 14 -8.13 6.65 1.21
N ARG A 15 -7.37 7.73 1.39
CA ARG A 15 -5.93 7.74 1.14
C ARG A 15 -5.21 7.39 2.44
N ILE A 16 -4.64 6.19 2.51
CA ILE A 16 -3.98 5.67 3.70
C ILE A 16 -2.47 5.82 3.55
N ILE A 17 -1.85 6.52 4.49
CA ILE A 17 -0.41 6.82 4.48
C ILE A 17 0.22 6.12 5.68
N LEU A 18 1.22 5.28 5.41
CA LEU A 18 2.12 4.77 6.43
C LEU A 18 3.20 5.82 6.70
N ASP A 19 3.13 6.47 7.85
CA ASP A 19 4.10 7.48 8.28
C ASP A 19 4.37 7.31 9.78
N SER A 20 5.33 6.44 10.07
CA SER A 20 5.68 5.99 11.43
C SER A 20 5.93 7.14 12.39
N GLN A 21 6.56 8.22 11.93
CA GLN A 21 6.94 9.37 12.76
C GLN A 21 5.98 10.56 12.62
N ALA A 22 4.94 10.44 11.79
CA ALA A 22 3.99 11.50 11.51
C ALA A 22 4.67 12.80 11.01
N ILE A 23 5.70 12.64 10.15
CA ILE A 23 6.52 13.73 9.60
C ILE A 23 5.98 14.28 8.27
N ILE A 24 4.86 13.77 7.77
CA ILE A 24 4.19 14.25 6.57
C ILE A 24 3.97 15.76 6.63
N SER A 25 4.34 16.43 5.54
CA SER A 25 4.17 17.88 5.44
C SER A 25 2.70 18.24 5.20
N LEU A 26 2.17 19.18 5.99
CA LEU A 26 0.87 19.81 5.73
C LEU A 26 0.85 20.59 4.39
N LYS A 27 2.02 20.85 3.80
CA LYS A 27 2.13 21.42 2.45
C LYS A 27 2.08 20.36 1.36
N SER A 28 1.96 19.08 1.69
CA SER A 28 1.87 18.01 0.68
C SER A 28 0.57 18.13 -0.11
N LEU A 29 0.58 17.61 -1.34
CA LEU A 29 -0.63 17.55 -2.17
C LEU A 29 -1.78 16.80 -1.50
N LEU A 30 -1.50 15.86 -0.59
CA LEU A 30 -2.52 15.14 0.18
C LEU A 30 -3.35 16.09 1.05
N PHE A 31 -2.68 16.97 1.80
CA PHE A 31 -3.36 17.97 2.65
C PHE A 31 -3.95 19.13 1.82
N GLN A 32 -3.26 19.58 0.76
CA GLN A 32 -3.81 20.61 -0.12
C GLN A 32 -5.12 20.15 -0.79
N THR A 33 -5.26 18.86 -1.08
CA THR A 33 -6.48 18.27 -1.65
C THR A 33 -7.27 17.43 -0.66
N ILE A 34 -7.21 17.74 0.65
CA ILE A 34 -7.91 16.95 1.68
C ILE A 34 -9.44 17.00 1.54
N HIS A 35 -9.96 18.08 0.96
CA HIS A 35 -11.38 18.23 0.64
C HIS A 35 -11.85 17.36 -0.54
N GLU A 36 -10.94 16.82 -1.35
CA GLU A 36 -11.28 15.94 -2.48
C GLU A 36 -11.45 14.48 -2.07
N ALA A 37 -10.73 14.03 -1.03
CA ALA A 37 -10.77 12.66 -0.53
C ALA A 37 -10.26 12.57 0.91
N PRO A 38 -10.76 11.65 1.75
CA PRO A 38 -10.25 11.48 3.11
C PRO A 38 -8.76 11.13 3.13
N VAL A 39 -8.05 11.60 4.15
CA VAL A 39 -6.66 11.23 4.44
C VAL A 39 -6.61 10.57 5.80
N MET A 40 -6.02 9.38 5.83
CA MET A 40 -5.77 8.60 7.03
C MET A 40 -4.28 8.35 7.16
N ILE A 41 -3.72 8.62 8.32
CA ILE A 41 -2.29 8.43 8.60
C ILE A 41 -2.16 7.34 9.66
N ALA A 42 -1.51 6.24 9.31
CA ALA A 42 -1.08 5.22 10.26
C ALA A 42 0.32 5.60 10.76
N CYS A 43 0.41 5.92 12.04
CA CYS A 43 1.65 6.31 12.71
C CYS A 43 1.79 5.54 14.03
N ARG A 44 2.96 5.66 14.67
CA ARG A 44 3.16 5.03 15.97
C ARG A 44 2.28 5.68 17.04
N GLU A 45 1.85 4.86 18.00
CA GLU A 45 1.08 5.33 19.17
C GLU A 45 1.85 6.31 20.07
N ASP A 46 3.19 6.29 20.00
CA ASP A 46 4.08 7.16 20.77
C ASP A 46 4.34 8.54 20.14
N VAL A 47 3.71 8.85 19.00
CA VAL A 47 3.82 10.17 18.37
C VAL A 47 3.32 11.25 19.35
N PRO A 48 4.08 12.35 19.57
CA PRO A 48 3.68 13.41 20.49
C PRO A 48 2.28 13.97 20.22
N ILE A 49 1.50 14.18 21.29
CA ILE A 49 0.10 14.63 21.20
C ILE A 49 -0.08 15.94 20.42
N GLU A 50 0.90 16.84 20.46
CA GLU A 50 0.89 18.09 19.70
C GLU A 50 0.95 17.85 18.18
N ILE A 51 1.74 16.87 17.74
CA ILE A 51 1.80 16.46 16.34
C ILE A 51 0.49 15.81 15.93
N GLN A 52 -0.08 14.94 16.78
CA GLN A 52 -1.37 14.32 16.52
C GLN A 52 -2.47 15.37 16.33
N LYS A 53 -2.61 16.31 17.28
CA LYS A 53 -3.57 17.42 17.22
C LYS A 53 -3.38 18.26 15.97
N LYS A 54 -2.13 18.56 15.59
CA LYS A 54 -1.83 19.32 14.37
C LYS A 54 -2.36 18.64 13.11
N LEU A 55 -2.19 17.32 12.98
CA LEU A 55 -2.68 16.56 11.83
C LEU A 55 -4.21 16.43 11.83
N ILE A 56 -4.81 16.18 12.99
CA ILE A 56 -6.27 16.10 13.16
C ILE A 56 -6.93 17.44 12.84
N ASN A 57 -6.39 18.55 13.35
CA ASN A 57 -6.88 19.91 13.07
C ASN A 57 -6.71 20.29 11.59
N ALA A 58 -5.76 19.67 10.88
CA ALA A 58 -5.59 19.83 9.44
C ALA A 58 -6.54 18.94 8.62
N GLY A 59 -7.38 18.13 9.27
CA GLY A 59 -8.44 17.31 8.65
C GLY A 59 -8.08 15.84 8.42
N ALA A 60 -6.90 15.38 8.85
CA ALA A 60 -6.52 13.98 8.72
C ALA A 60 -7.09 13.14 9.87
N GLU A 61 -7.42 11.88 9.58
CA GLU A 61 -7.66 10.87 10.60
C GLU A 61 -6.36 10.14 10.96
N LEU A 62 -6.18 9.77 12.22
CA LEU A 62 -5.02 9.01 12.68
C LEU A 62 -5.40 7.58 13.09
N ILE A 63 -4.59 6.62 12.65
CA ILE A 63 -4.51 5.28 13.24
C ILE A 63 -3.21 5.23 14.03
N LEU A 64 -3.34 5.28 15.36
CA LEU A 64 -2.24 5.06 16.28
C LEU A 64 -2.00 3.55 16.39
N SER A 65 -0.87 3.10 15.87
CA SER A 65 -0.53 1.68 15.77
C SER A 65 0.59 1.32 16.74
N PRO A 66 0.56 0.13 17.38
CA PRO A 66 1.74 -0.43 18.01
C PRO A 66 2.86 -0.61 16.99
N VAL A 67 4.09 -0.77 17.47
CA VAL A 67 5.26 -1.00 16.63
C VAL A 67 5.66 -2.47 16.57
N ASN A 68 6.09 -2.88 15.40
CA ASN A 68 6.82 -4.14 15.23
C ASN A 68 8.24 -4.04 15.81
N ARG A 69 9.00 -5.15 15.74
CA ARG A 69 10.38 -5.24 16.25
C ARG A 69 11.38 -4.26 15.63
N VAL A 70 11.06 -3.65 14.49
CA VAL A 70 11.91 -2.67 13.78
C VAL A 70 11.37 -1.25 13.90
N GLY A 71 10.44 -0.99 14.84
CA GLY A 71 9.93 0.35 15.15
C GLY A 71 8.98 0.94 14.11
N GLN A 72 8.39 0.09 13.25
CA GLN A 72 7.40 0.49 12.24
C GLN A 72 5.98 0.11 12.70
N PRO A 73 4.94 0.87 12.33
CA PRO A 73 3.54 0.51 12.57
C PRO A 73 3.24 -0.93 12.18
N GLU A 74 2.57 -1.69 13.04
CA GLU A 74 2.21 -3.07 12.75
C GLU A 74 1.18 -3.16 11.62
N LEU A 75 1.54 -3.85 10.54
CA LEU A 75 0.65 -4.05 9.40
C LEU A 75 -0.62 -4.84 9.78
N SER A 76 -0.47 -5.88 10.61
CA SER A 76 -1.60 -6.71 11.06
C SER A 76 -2.61 -5.91 11.88
N PHE A 77 -2.15 -4.96 12.70
CA PHE A 77 -3.01 -4.04 13.43
C PHE A 77 -3.76 -3.11 12.46
N LEU A 78 -3.04 -2.51 11.51
CA LEU A 78 -3.64 -1.65 10.50
C LEU A 78 -4.74 -2.39 9.72
N LEU A 79 -4.45 -3.57 9.16
CA LEU A 79 -5.42 -4.32 8.37
C LEU A 79 -6.66 -4.73 9.17
N LYS A 80 -6.49 -5.10 10.45
CA LYS A 80 -7.63 -5.36 11.34
C LYS A 80 -8.49 -4.12 11.58
N GLU A 81 -7.87 -2.97 11.79
CA GLU A 81 -8.59 -1.71 12.00
C GLU A 81 -9.33 -1.27 10.73
N LEU A 82 -8.72 -1.42 9.55
CA LEU A 82 -9.37 -1.18 8.26
C LEU A 82 -10.55 -2.14 8.03
N GLY A 83 -10.37 -3.43 8.34
CA GLY A 83 -11.44 -4.43 8.28
C GLY A 83 -12.62 -4.11 9.20
N ARG A 84 -12.35 -3.66 10.44
CA ARG A 84 -13.38 -3.21 11.40
C ARG A 84 -14.20 -2.03 10.87
N ARG A 85 -13.60 -1.21 10.01
CA ARG A 85 -14.25 -0.06 9.35
C ARG A 85 -14.95 -0.43 8.04
N GLY A 86 -14.99 -1.71 7.67
CA GLY A 86 -15.59 -2.18 6.42
C GLY A 86 -14.77 -1.85 5.17
N MET A 87 -13.48 -1.53 5.32
CA MET A 87 -12.57 -1.29 4.19
C MET A 87 -12.02 -2.63 3.71
N THR A 88 -12.76 -3.28 2.81
CA THR A 88 -12.47 -4.66 2.35
C THR A 88 -11.56 -4.75 1.13
N ASN A 89 -11.25 -3.63 0.48
CA ASN A 89 -10.38 -3.57 -0.69
C ASN A 89 -9.37 -2.43 -0.51
N ILE A 90 -8.09 -2.75 -0.67
CA ILE A 90 -6.98 -1.79 -0.52
C ILE A 90 -6.08 -1.92 -1.74
N LEU A 91 -5.82 -0.80 -2.42
CA LEU A 91 -4.82 -0.73 -3.47
C LEU A 91 -3.51 -0.21 -2.86
N VAL A 92 -2.45 -1.02 -2.91
CA VAL A 92 -1.14 -0.69 -2.33
C VAL A 92 -0.17 -0.31 -3.45
N GLU A 93 0.20 0.97 -3.53
CA GLU A 93 1.00 1.51 -4.66
C GLU A 93 2.46 1.85 -4.30
N GLY A 94 2.90 1.74 -3.05
CA GLY A 94 4.33 1.90 -2.76
C GLY A 94 4.72 2.13 -1.31
N GLY A 95 6.00 2.32 -0.99
CA GLY A 95 7.18 2.02 -1.82
C GLY A 95 7.61 0.56 -1.68
N ALA A 96 8.81 0.21 -2.17
CA ALA A 96 9.29 -1.18 -2.16
C ALA A 96 9.24 -1.85 -0.77
N GLY A 97 9.46 -1.09 0.31
CA GLY A 97 9.38 -1.59 1.68
C GLY A 97 7.95 -1.83 2.18
N VAL A 98 6.97 -1.06 1.69
CA VAL A 98 5.55 -1.29 2.00
C VAL A 98 5.05 -2.49 1.24
N LEU A 99 5.32 -2.58 -0.08
CA LEU A 99 5.01 -3.78 -0.85
C LEU A 99 5.66 -5.01 -0.22
N GLY A 100 6.92 -4.87 0.17
CA GLY A 100 7.67 -5.84 0.97
C GLY A 100 6.96 -6.35 2.20
N SER A 101 6.51 -5.45 3.07
CA SER A 101 5.85 -5.84 4.32
C SER A 101 4.53 -6.58 4.09
N PHE A 102 3.80 -6.24 3.02
CA PHE A 102 2.60 -6.97 2.62
C PHE A 102 2.92 -8.38 2.11
N PHE A 103 3.96 -8.54 1.30
CA PHE A 103 4.42 -9.85 0.83
C PHE A 103 4.97 -10.71 1.98
N ASP A 104 5.84 -10.16 2.82
CA ASP A 104 6.43 -10.84 3.99
C ASP A 104 5.33 -11.28 4.99
N ALA A 105 4.22 -10.55 5.07
CA ALA A 105 3.07 -10.88 5.92
C ALA A 105 2.01 -11.77 5.25
N SER A 106 2.21 -12.15 3.99
CA SER A 106 1.22 -12.90 3.18
C SER A 106 -0.16 -12.23 3.16
N GLN A 107 -0.19 -10.91 2.97
CA GLN A 107 -1.41 -10.07 2.92
C GLN A 107 -1.66 -9.49 1.53
N VAL A 108 -1.23 -10.20 0.47
CA VAL A 108 -1.43 -9.81 -0.92
C VAL A 108 -2.27 -10.87 -1.60
N ASP A 109 -3.42 -10.48 -2.14
CA ASP A 109 -4.32 -11.37 -2.87
C ASP A 109 -4.13 -11.27 -4.40
N GLU A 110 -3.80 -10.08 -4.90
CA GLU A 110 -3.80 -9.74 -6.32
C GLU A 110 -2.60 -8.83 -6.65
N VAL A 111 -1.97 -9.06 -7.80
CA VAL A 111 -0.80 -8.30 -8.25
C VAL A 111 -1.05 -7.70 -9.63
N HIS A 112 -0.78 -6.40 -9.74
CA HIS A 112 -0.72 -5.66 -11.00
C HIS A 112 0.71 -5.12 -11.19
N ALA A 113 1.50 -5.76 -12.06
CA ALA A 113 2.87 -5.37 -12.33
C ALA A 113 2.99 -4.70 -13.70
N PHE A 114 3.32 -3.40 -13.71
CA PHE A 114 3.58 -2.64 -14.92
C PHE A 114 5.08 -2.65 -15.25
N ILE A 115 5.42 -3.10 -16.45
CA ILE A 115 6.79 -3.23 -16.95
C ILE A 115 6.96 -2.37 -18.20
N ALA A 116 7.71 -1.29 -18.08
CA ALA A 116 8.07 -0.44 -19.21
C ALA A 116 9.26 -1.01 -19.99
N PRO A 117 9.35 -0.81 -21.32
CA PRO A 117 10.49 -1.22 -22.14
C PRO A 117 11.68 -0.26 -21.95
N LYS A 118 12.12 -0.08 -20.70
CA LYS A 118 13.16 0.87 -20.30
C LYS A 118 14.16 0.20 -19.37
N ILE A 119 15.45 0.47 -19.59
CA ILE A 119 16.55 -0.09 -18.79
C ILE A 119 17.22 1.06 -18.04
N ILE A 120 17.16 1.02 -16.70
CA ILE A 120 17.77 2.03 -15.84
C ILE A 120 19.18 1.60 -15.38
N GLY A 121 19.37 0.30 -15.10
CA GLY A 121 20.60 -0.23 -14.53
C GLY A 121 20.84 0.23 -13.07
N GLY A 122 22.05 0.01 -12.56
CA GLY A 122 22.49 0.45 -11.23
C GLY A 122 22.33 -0.60 -10.13
N GLY A 123 23.44 -1.01 -9.50
CA GLY A 123 23.41 -2.02 -8.42
C GLY A 123 22.71 -1.58 -7.13
N ALA A 124 22.53 -0.27 -6.95
CA ALA A 124 21.76 0.31 -5.84
C ALA A 124 20.38 0.83 -6.29
N ALA A 125 19.96 0.53 -7.52
CA ALA A 125 18.62 0.88 -7.97
C ALA A 125 17.57 0.14 -7.14
N PHE A 126 16.43 0.79 -6.92
CA PHE A 126 15.37 0.20 -6.13
C PHE A 126 14.74 -1.00 -6.86
N SER A 127 14.72 -2.15 -6.19
CA SER A 127 13.85 -3.27 -6.56
C SER A 127 12.38 -2.88 -6.33
N PRO A 128 11.43 -3.36 -7.15
CA PRO A 128 9.99 -3.13 -6.93
C PRO A 128 9.51 -3.59 -5.56
N VAL A 129 10.06 -4.70 -5.06
CA VAL A 129 9.77 -5.27 -3.74
C VAL A 129 11.10 -5.49 -3.01
N VAL A 130 11.18 -5.04 -1.76
CA VAL A 130 12.27 -5.34 -0.83
C VAL A 130 11.69 -5.94 0.44
N GLY A 131 12.49 -6.44 1.39
CA GLY A 131 11.97 -7.03 2.62
C GLY A 131 12.84 -8.18 3.09
N VAL A 132 12.25 -9.06 3.90
CA VAL A 132 12.87 -10.33 4.31
C VAL A 132 13.04 -11.23 3.09
N GLY A 133 11.99 -11.36 2.27
CA GLY A 133 12.00 -12.17 1.07
C GLY A 133 12.17 -13.66 1.34
N ILE A 134 12.52 -14.40 0.28
CA ILE A 134 12.71 -15.85 0.30
C ILE A 134 14.17 -16.23 0.06
N SER A 135 14.61 -17.36 0.63
CA SER A 135 15.98 -17.86 0.43
C SER A 135 16.10 -18.85 -0.73
N ASN A 136 15.03 -19.58 -1.07
CA ASN A 136 15.03 -20.55 -2.17
C ASN A 136 13.94 -20.23 -3.20
N MET A 137 14.26 -20.37 -4.48
CA MET A 137 13.30 -20.18 -5.57
C MET A 137 12.12 -21.15 -5.55
N ALA A 138 12.27 -22.31 -4.91
CA ALA A 138 11.17 -23.27 -4.73
C ALA A 138 10.06 -22.71 -3.84
N ASP A 139 10.40 -21.79 -2.93
CA ASP A 139 9.49 -21.14 -1.99
C ASP A 139 8.88 -19.84 -2.56
N ALA A 140 9.17 -19.52 -3.82
CA ALA A 140 8.70 -18.31 -4.47
C ALA A 140 7.18 -18.35 -4.67
N LEU A 141 6.52 -17.23 -4.36
CA LEU A 141 5.13 -17.03 -4.72
C LEU A 141 5.00 -17.06 -6.23
N LYS A 142 4.09 -17.89 -6.72
CA LYS A 142 3.72 -17.98 -8.13
C LYS A 142 2.35 -17.37 -8.30
N LEU A 143 2.23 -16.44 -9.24
CA LEU A 143 0.92 -15.93 -9.61
C LEU A 143 0.14 -17.01 -10.37
N GLU A 144 -1.15 -17.08 -10.11
CA GLU A 144 -2.11 -17.91 -10.84
C GLU A 144 -3.05 -17.04 -11.67
N GLN A 145 -3.72 -17.66 -12.63
CA GLN A 145 -4.65 -17.00 -13.55
C GLN A 145 -4.02 -15.78 -14.26
N ILE A 146 -2.76 -15.94 -14.69
CA ILE A 146 -1.97 -14.85 -15.24
C ILE A 146 -2.56 -14.35 -16.55
N SER A 147 -2.75 -13.05 -16.63
CA SER A 147 -3.08 -12.31 -17.85
C SER A 147 -1.96 -11.32 -18.17
N ILE A 148 -1.63 -11.19 -19.46
CA ILE A 148 -0.66 -10.20 -19.94
C ILE A 148 -1.37 -9.28 -20.94
N GLN A 149 -1.29 -7.98 -20.71
CA GLN A 149 -1.89 -6.94 -21.57
C GLN A 149 -0.86 -5.86 -21.88
N GLN A 150 -0.97 -5.22 -23.05
CA GLN A 150 -0.11 -4.10 -23.43
C GLN A 150 -0.88 -2.78 -23.38
N PHE A 151 -0.31 -1.78 -22.73
CA PHE A 151 -0.85 -0.41 -22.64
C PHE A 151 0.23 0.59 -23.05
N GLU A 152 0.03 1.28 -24.18
CA GLU A 152 0.92 2.35 -24.64
C GLU A 152 2.41 1.97 -24.70
N GLY A 153 2.71 0.68 -24.96
CA GLY A 153 4.06 0.13 -25.03
C GLY A 153 4.55 -0.55 -23.75
N ASP A 154 3.90 -0.33 -22.61
CA ASP A 154 4.16 -1.00 -21.34
C ASP A 154 3.37 -2.32 -21.24
N LEU A 155 3.89 -3.29 -20.49
CA LEU A 155 3.22 -4.56 -20.21
C LEU A 155 2.61 -4.55 -18.82
N LEU A 156 1.33 -4.88 -18.72
CA LEU A 156 0.68 -5.28 -17.48
C LEU A 156 0.75 -6.79 -17.36
N VAL A 157 1.44 -7.28 -16.33
CA VAL A 157 1.32 -8.67 -15.85
C VAL A 157 0.40 -8.64 -14.64
N HIS A 158 -0.75 -9.31 -14.76
CA HIS A 158 -1.78 -9.36 -13.73
C HIS A 158 -2.07 -10.82 -13.34
N GLY A 159 -2.29 -11.08 -12.06
CA GLY A 159 -2.66 -12.40 -11.55
C GLY A 159 -2.88 -12.40 -10.04
N TYR A 160 -3.26 -13.57 -9.51
CA TYR A 160 -3.61 -13.75 -8.09
C TYR A 160 -2.57 -14.57 -7.34
N ILE A 161 -2.45 -14.34 -6.04
CA ILE A 161 -1.65 -15.18 -5.14
C ILE A 161 -2.52 -16.37 -4.70
N PRO A 162 -2.04 -17.63 -4.82
CA PRO A 162 -2.76 -18.79 -4.34
C PRO A 162 -3.05 -18.65 -2.85
N GLY A 163 -4.32 -18.77 -2.47
CA GLY A 163 -4.77 -18.51 -1.11
C GLY A 163 -6.01 -19.31 -0.74
N PRO A 164 -6.35 -19.35 0.56
CA PRO A 164 -7.48 -20.15 1.07
C PRO A 164 -8.85 -19.69 0.55
N PHE A 165 -8.92 -18.51 -0.08
CA PHE A 165 -10.12 -17.93 -0.68
C PHE A 165 -10.11 -18.01 -2.20
N ASP A 166 -9.45 -19.02 -2.76
CA ASP A 166 -9.36 -19.24 -4.19
C ASP A 166 -10.78 -19.19 -4.79
N ARG A 167 -11.06 -18.10 -5.52
CA ARG A 167 -12.39 -17.83 -6.06
C ARG A 167 -12.54 -18.73 -7.26
N GLY A 168 -12.98 -19.97 -6.99
CA GLY A 168 -13.45 -20.89 -8.00
C GLY A 168 -14.38 -20.18 -8.96
N GLU A 169 -14.06 -20.34 -10.24
CA GLU A 169 -14.84 -20.13 -11.45
C GLU A 169 -16.07 -19.20 -11.38
N SER A 170 -16.02 -18.17 -12.22
CA SER A 170 -17.15 -17.38 -12.70
C SER A 170 -18.47 -18.15 -12.76
N ALA A 171 -19.50 -17.61 -12.10
CA ALA A 171 -20.90 -17.89 -12.45
C ALA A 171 -21.34 -17.01 -13.63
#